data_AF-A0A1H8KQB3-F1
#
_entry.id   AF-A0A1H8KQB3-F1
#
_cell.length_a   1.000
_cell.length_b   1.000
_cell.length_c   1.000
_cell.angle_alpha   90.00
_cell.angle_beta   90.00
_cell.angle_gamma   90.00
#
_symmetry.space_group_name_H-M   'P 1'
#
loop_
_entity.id
_entity.type
_entity.pdbx_description
1 polymer ?
#
loop_
_entity_poly.entity_id
_entity_poly.type
_entity_poly.pdbx_seq_one_letter_code
_entity_poly.pdbx_strand_id
1 'polypeptide(L)'
;MRSLGTLAGNHPAAFSSASGVNETGQVVGSSTTIGFSSNHAFITGPDGTGMRDLGALGGTSSEAHGINEAGQVIGSSLTAQNVWRAFITGPEGEGMTDLNSPVHLSEGDVLTAAMGINNEGQVIVLAIPEPEIYALMLAGLGLIGFMVRRKKEENLLRRQRTHVV
;
A
#
# COMPACT_ATOMS: atom_id res chain seq x y z
N MET A 1 1.75 23.40 19.71
CA MET A 1 1.51 22.06 19.14
C MET A 1 0.57 21.32 20.08
N ARG A 2 -0.60 20.88 19.59
CA ARG A 2 -1.60 20.14 20.39
C ARG A 2 -1.49 18.67 20.05
N SER A 3 -1.52 17.80 21.07
CA SER A 3 -1.58 16.36 20.85
C SER A 3 -2.97 15.95 20.35
N LEU A 4 -3.00 15.02 19.37
CA LEU A 4 -4.24 14.40 18.89
C LEU A 4 -4.71 13.26 19.81
N GLY A 5 -3.82 12.73 20.65
CA GLY A 5 -4.06 11.51 21.44
C GLY A 5 -3.81 10.23 20.64
N THR A 6 -4.33 9.12 21.14
CA THR A 6 -4.28 7.80 20.49
C THR A 6 -5.63 7.09 20.62
N LEU A 7 -5.90 6.12 19.75
CA LEU A 7 -7.10 5.28 19.86
C LEU A 7 -7.11 4.43 21.14
N ALA A 8 -5.93 4.09 21.67
CA ALA A 8 -5.76 3.41 22.95
C ALA A 8 -5.86 4.35 24.18
N GLY A 9 -6.16 5.63 23.99
CA GLY A 9 -6.23 6.63 25.07
C GLY A 9 -4.85 7.09 25.56
N ASN A 10 -4.71 7.32 26.87
CA ASN A 10 -3.51 7.92 27.49
C ASN A 10 -2.45 6.89 27.91
N HIS A 11 -2.32 5.78 27.17
CA HIS A 11 -1.38 4.74 27.55
C HIS A 11 0.07 5.12 27.17
N PRO A 12 1.06 4.92 28.05
CA PRO A 12 2.44 5.41 27.83
C PRO A 12 3.18 4.72 26.68
N ALA A 13 2.73 3.52 26.28
CA ALA A 13 3.27 2.79 25.13
C ALA A 13 2.50 3.04 23.82
N ALA A 14 1.38 3.76 23.86
CA ALA A 14 0.60 4.05 22.67
C ALA A 14 1.15 5.27 21.95
N PHE A 15 1.13 5.23 20.63
CA PHE A 15 1.51 6.36 19.79
C PHE A 15 0.53 6.53 18.63
N SER A 16 0.61 7.68 18.01
CA SER A 16 -0.07 7.99 16.76
C SER A 16 0.89 8.75 15.85
N SER A 17 0.72 8.56 14.54
CA SER A 17 1.46 9.29 13.52
C SER A 17 0.46 9.82 12.51
N ALA A 18 0.51 11.13 12.25
CA ALA A 18 -0.31 11.77 11.24
C ALA A 18 0.36 11.65 9.86
N SER A 19 -0.43 11.41 8.83
CA SER A 19 0.03 11.29 7.44
C SER A 19 -0.64 12.30 6.50
N GLY A 20 -1.79 12.88 6.87
CA GLY A 20 -2.51 13.84 6.05
C GLY A 20 -3.42 14.75 6.85
N VAL A 21 -3.74 15.92 6.27
CA VAL A 21 -4.65 16.93 6.82
C VAL A 21 -5.38 17.64 5.67
N ASN A 22 -6.66 17.97 5.84
CA ASN A 22 -7.44 18.77 4.87
C ASN A 22 -7.69 20.21 5.37
N GLU A 23 -8.34 21.06 4.58
CA GLU A 23 -8.53 22.49 4.91
C GLU A 23 -9.42 22.72 6.14
N THR A 24 -10.34 21.79 6.43
CA THR A 24 -11.16 21.84 7.66
C THR A 24 -10.39 21.43 8.92
N GLY A 25 -9.12 21.02 8.77
CA GLY A 25 -8.26 20.59 9.86
C GLY A 25 -8.51 19.16 10.33
N GLN A 26 -9.24 18.34 9.57
CA GLN A 26 -9.31 16.91 9.84
C GLN A 26 -7.96 16.27 9.57
N VAL A 27 -7.46 15.48 10.52
CA VAL A 27 -6.18 14.80 10.43
C VAL A 27 -6.41 13.30 10.29
N VAL A 28 -5.64 12.66 9.41
CA VAL A 28 -5.61 11.20 9.27
C VAL A 28 -4.22 10.65 9.56
N GLY A 29 -4.17 9.36 9.85
CA GLY A 29 -2.92 8.68 10.13
C GLY A 29 -3.12 7.27 10.64
N SER A 30 -2.15 6.79 11.41
CA SER A 30 -2.19 5.50 12.08
C SER A 30 -2.05 5.69 13.59
N SER A 31 -2.80 4.93 14.39
CA SER A 31 -2.72 4.99 15.85
C SER A 31 -2.85 3.60 16.47
N THR A 32 -2.09 3.39 17.55
CA THR A 32 -2.18 2.18 18.37
C THR A 32 -3.60 1.97 18.88
N THR A 33 -4.13 0.77 18.65
CA THR A 33 -5.48 0.36 19.08
C THR A 33 -5.48 -0.13 20.54
N ILE A 34 -6.68 -0.22 21.12
CA ILE A 34 -6.87 -0.83 22.45
C ILE A 34 -6.40 -2.29 22.38
N GLY A 35 -5.54 -2.69 23.33
CA GLY A 35 -4.91 -4.01 23.36
C GLY A 35 -3.47 -4.03 22.85
N PHE A 36 -2.99 -2.93 22.26
CA PHE A 36 -1.57 -2.65 21.96
C PHE A 36 -0.89 -3.64 21.01
N SER A 37 -1.65 -4.41 20.25
CA SER A 37 -1.14 -5.42 19.33
C SER A 37 -1.24 -5.01 17.86
N SER A 38 -1.93 -3.90 17.56
CA SER A 38 -2.09 -3.40 16.20
C SER A 38 -2.24 -1.89 16.14
N ASN A 39 -2.16 -1.37 14.92
CA ASN A 39 -2.49 0.01 14.63
C ASN A 39 -3.64 0.06 13.62
N HIS A 40 -4.55 1.01 13.81
CA HIS A 40 -5.59 1.31 12.84
C HIS A 40 -5.42 2.70 12.26
N ALA A 41 -5.91 2.86 11.03
CA ALA A 41 -6.17 4.13 10.41
C ALA A 41 -7.16 4.93 11.27
N PHE A 42 -6.88 6.22 11.45
CA PHE A 42 -7.79 7.13 12.14
C PHE A 42 -8.13 8.34 11.27
N ILE A 43 -9.23 9.00 11.62
CA ILE A 43 -9.60 10.35 11.20
C ILE A 43 -9.99 11.17 12.43
N THR A 44 -9.70 12.46 12.47
CA THR A 44 -10.30 13.39 13.45
C THR A 44 -11.44 14.18 12.80
N GLY A 45 -12.34 14.73 13.61
CA GLY A 45 -13.16 15.85 13.20
C GLY A 45 -12.34 17.14 12.94
N PRO A 46 -13.03 18.23 12.55
CA PRO A 46 -12.42 19.52 12.28
C PRO A 46 -11.51 20.01 13.42
N ASP A 47 -10.52 20.83 13.07
CA ASP A 47 -9.51 21.36 13.99
C ASP A 47 -8.74 20.28 14.78
N GLY A 48 -8.60 19.08 14.22
CA GLY A 48 -7.88 17.96 14.84
C GLY A 48 -8.60 17.36 16.05
N THR A 49 -9.92 17.55 16.17
CA THR A 49 -10.67 17.15 17.38
C THR A 49 -11.35 15.80 17.24
N GLY A 50 -11.37 14.99 18.31
CA GLY A 50 -12.13 13.74 18.34
C GLY A 50 -11.59 12.68 17.36
N MET A 51 -10.44 12.09 17.70
CA MET A 51 -9.89 10.95 16.95
C MET A 51 -10.89 9.79 16.93
N ARG A 52 -11.18 9.30 15.73
CA ARG A 52 -12.09 8.20 15.46
C ARG A 52 -11.36 7.10 14.70
N ASP A 53 -11.60 5.87 15.12
CA ASP A 53 -11.11 4.67 14.46
C ASP A 53 -11.85 4.47 13.11
N LEU A 54 -11.11 4.22 12.04
CA LEU A 54 -11.66 3.84 10.74
C LEU A 54 -11.80 2.31 10.58
N GLY A 55 -11.17 1.53 11.47
CA GLY A 55 -11.17 0.08 11.44
C GLY A 55 -10.27 -0.50 10.35
N ALA A 56 -10.58 -1.71 9.91
CA ALA A 56 -9.85 -2.44 8.87
C ALA A 56 -10.84 -3.23 7.98
N LEU A 57 -10.37 -3.77 6.85
CA LEU A 57 -11.12 -4.63 5.92
C LEU A 57 -11.35 -6.06 6.48
N GLY A 58 -11.63 -6.17 7.77
CA GLY A 58 -11.81 -7.43 8.49
C GLY A 58 -10.51 -8.03 9.06
N GLY A 59 -9.35 -7.44 8.79
CA GLY A 59 -8.09 -7.77 9.44
C GLY A 59 -7.84 -6.99 10.73
N THR A 60 -6.61 -7.01 11.22
CA THR A 60 -6.23 -6.40 12.51
C THR A 60 -5.55 -5.05 12.39
N SER A 61 -5.15 -4.62 11.18
CA SER A 61 -4.36 -3.40 10.99
C SER A 61 -4.77 -2.62 9.75
N SER A 62 -4.59 -1.31 9.81
CA SER A 62 -4.79 -0.39 8.70
C SER A 62 -3.95 0.88 8.88
N GLU A 63 -3.66 1.56 7.78
CA GLU A 63 -2.90 2.79 7.75
C GLU A 63 -3.52 3.76 6.74
N ALA A 64 -3.81 5.00 7.17
CA ALA A 64 -4.23 6.06 6.27
C ALA A 64 -3.02 6.74 5.64
N HIS A 65 -3.07 7.01 4.34
CA HIS A 65 -2.01 7.68 3.59
C HIS A 65 -2.40 9.06 3.07
N GLY A 66 -3.70 9.34 2.96
CA GLY A 66 -4.18 10.62 2.43
C GLY A 66 -5.67 10.86 2.72
N ILE A 67 -6.05 12.13 2.66
CA ILE A 67 -7.41 12.64 2.86
C ILE A 67 -7.68 13.75 1.83
N ASN A 68 -8.92 13.87 1.36
CA ASN A 68 -9.37 15.01 0.55
C ASN A 68 -10.33 15.94 1.31
N GLU A 69 -10.79 17.01 0.66
CA GLU A 69 -11.67 18.01 1.31
C GLU A 69 -13.08 17.49 1.65
N ALA A 70 -13.52 16.37 1.07
CA ALA A 70 -14.77 15.71 1.47
C ALA A 70 -14.60 14.79 2.69
N GLY A 71 -13.39 14.71 3.26
CA GLY A 71 -13.07 13.81 4.36
C GLY A 71 -12.95 12.34 3.93
N GLN A 72 -12.81 12.07 2.62
CA GLN A 72 -12.56 10.70 2.15
C GLN A 72 -11.10 10.34 2.42
N VAL A 73 -10.89 9.18 3.02
CA VAL A 73 -9.57 8.70 3.45
C VAL A 73 -9.17 7.51 2.60
N ILE A 74 -7.91 7.49 2.17
CA ILE A 74 -7.32 6.37 1.45
C ILE A 74 -6.16 5.77 2.24
N GLY A 75 -5.81 4.52 1.92
CA GLY A 75 -4.64 3.89 2.48
C GLY A 75 -4.52 2.42 2.18
N SER A 76 -3.99 1.67 3.14
CA SER A 76 -3.86 0.21 3.10
C SER A 76 -4.53 -0.41 4.32
N SER A 77 -5.13 -1.59 4.15
CA SER A 77 -5.73 -2.34 5.25
C SER A 77 -5.56 -3.84 5.06
N LEU A 78 -5.35 -4.55 6.17
CA LEU A 78 -5.40 -6.00 6.19
C LEU A 78 -6.84 -6.48 6.03
N THR A 79 -7.02 -7.46 5.15
CA THR A 79 -8.26 -8.22 5.08
C THR A 79 -8.32 -9.32 6.14
N ALA A 80 -9.48 -9.98 6.27
CA ALA A 80 -9.64 -11.18 7.09
C ALA A 80 -8.66 -12.33 6.73
N GLN A 81 -8.09 -12.32 5.51
CA GLN A 81 -7.08 -13.29 5.06
C GLN A 81 -5.64 -12.85 5.38
N ASN A 82 -5.45 -11.77 6.14
CA ASN A 82 -4.14 -11.19 6.48
C ASN A 82 -3.33 -10.74 5.25
N VAL A 83 -4.01 -10.21 4.23
CA VAL A 83 -3.37 -9.65 3.04
C VAL A 83 -3.67 -8.16 2.97
N TRP A 84 -2.68 -7.36 2.60
CA TRP A 84 -2.87 -5.91 2.43
C TRP A 84 -3.64 -5.60 1.14
N ARG A 85 -4.58 -4.67 1.27
CA ARG A 85 -5.41 -4.15 0.18
C ARG A 85 -5.50 -2.63 0.28
N ALA A 86 -5.55 -1.98 -0.87
CA ALA A 86 -5.83 -0.55 -0.95
C ALA A 86 -7.30 -0.30 -0.58
N PHE A 87 -7.57 0.73 0.24
CA PHE A 87 -8.93 1.11 0.61
C PHE A 87 -9.22 2.58 0.31
N ILE A 88 -10.51 2.90 0.22
CA ILE A 88 -11.07 4.25 0.30
C ILE A 88 -12.27 4.27 1.25
N THR A 89 -12.51 5.37 1.95
CA THR A 89 -13.75 5.61 2.72
C THR A 89 -14.75 6.46 1.96
N GLY A 90 -16.00 6.44 2.41
CA GLY A 90 -16.95 7.49 2.11
C GLY A 90 -16.55 8.85 2.73
N PRO A 91 -17.33 9.91 2.46
CA PRO A 91 -17.13 11.22 3.07
C PRO A 91 -17.04 11.16 4.59
N GLU A 92 -16.32 12.10 5.19
CA GLU A 92 -16.11 12.16 6.65
C GLU A 92 -15.52 10.86 7.26
N GLY A 93 -14.85 10.03 6.47
CA GLY A 93 -14.32 8.73 6.91
C GLY A 93 -15.39 7.65 7.11
N GLU A 94 -16.53 7.73 6.44
CA GLU A 94 -17.62 6.76 6.60
C GLU A 94 -17.33 5.45 5.85
N GLY A 95 -17.21 4.35 6.60
CA GLY A 95 -17.04 3.01 6.04
C GLY A 95 -15.71 2.81 5.32
N MET A 96 -15.27 1.55 5.20
CA MET A 96 -14.04 1.21 4.48
C MET A 96 -14.38 0.31 3.30
N THR A 97 -13.97 0.73 2.10
CA THR A 97 -14.20 0.00 0.85
C THR A 97 -12.87 -0.47 0.28
N ASP A 98 -12.77 -1.77 -0.05
CA ASP A 98 -11.64 -2.32 -0.80
C ASP A 98 -11.70 -1.83 -2.25
N LEU A 99 -10.65 -1.15 -2.72
CA LEU A 99 -10.56 -0.62 -4.08
C LEU A 99 -10.45 -1.71 -5.16
N ASN A 100 -10.16 -2.97 -4.78
CA ASN A 100 -10.16 -4.11 -5.70
C ASN A 100 -11.58 -4.65 -5.98
N SER A 101 -12.59 -4.30 -5.17
CA SER A 101 -13.97 -4.73 -5.42
C SER A 101 -14.68 -3.97 -6.55
N PRO A 102 -14.55 -2.63 -6.69
CA PRO A 102 -15.23 -1.88 -7.75
C PRO A 102 -14.44 -1.81 -9.06
N VAL A 103 -13.12 -2.07 -9.06
CA VAL A 103 -12.28 -1.97 -10.26
C VAL A 103 -12.09 -3.35 -10.89
N HIS A 104 -12.46 -3.50 -12.15
CA HIS A 104 -12.05 -4.68 -12.94
C HIS A 104 -10.59 -4.47 -13.34
N LEU A 105 -9.68 -4.98 -12.53
CA LEU A 105 -8.26 -5.00 -12.83
C LEU A 105 -7.97 -6.10 -13.87
N SER A 106 -6.88 -5.97 -14.62
CA SER A 106 -6.37 -7.08 -15.44
C SER A 106 -6.23 -8.31 -14.54
N GLU A 107 -6.52 -9.50 -15.07
CA GLU A 107 -6.46 -10.74 -14.31
C GLU A 107 -5.08 -10.90 -13.63
N GLY A 108 -5.05 -10.84 -12.30
CA GLY A 108 -3.82 -10.94 -11.49
C GLY A 108 -3.24 -9.61 -11.00
N ASP A 109 -3.77 -8.44 -11.35
CA ASP A 109 -3.34 -7.18 -10.73
C ASP A 109 -4.05 -6.97 -9.39
N VAL A 110 -3.28 -6.65 -8.35
CA VAL A 110 -3.79 -6.39 -7.01
C VAL A 110 -3.34 -5.02 -6.52
N LEU A 111 -4.31 -4.20 -6.11
CA LEU A 111 -4.05 -2.91 -5.47
C LEU A 111 -3.79 -3.13 -3.98
N THR A 112 -2.55 -2.92 -3.56
CA THR A 112 -2.10 -3.17 -2.17
C THR A 112 -2.07 -1.90 -1.33
N ALA A 113 -1.87 -0.74 -1.96
CA ALA A 113 -1.91 0.56 -1.28
C ALA A 113 -2.40 1.67 -2.22
N ALA A 114 -3.25 2.55 -1.68
CA ALA A 114 -3.55 3.86 -2.25
C ALA A 114 -2.58 4.90 -1.68
N MET A 115 -2.02 5.76 -2.53
CA MET A 115 -0.90 6.65 -2.16
C MET A 115 -1.24 8.13 -2.23
N GLY A 116 -2.26 8.50 -3.01
CA GLY A 116 -2.73 9.87 -3.09
C GLY A 116 -4.18 9.91 -3.52
N ILE A 117 -4.90 10.92 -3.04
CA ILE A 117 -6.28 11.24 -3.42
C ILE A 117 -6.35 12.74 -3.72
N ASN A 118 -7.15 13.14 -4.71
CA ASN A 118 -7.48 14.54 -4.94
C ASN A 118 -8.94 14.86 -4.56
N ASN A 119 -9.31 16.13 -4.65
CA ASN A 119 -10.64 16.60 -4.27
C ASN A 119 -11.77 16.14 -5.22
N GLU A 120 -11.42 15.60 -6.38
CA GLU A 120 -12.36 14.93 -7.29
C GLU A 120 -12.55 13.44 -6.95
N GLY A 121 -11.93 12.95 -5.88
CA GLY A 121 -11.99 11.55 -5.44
C GLY A 121 -11.14 10.60 -6.29
N GLN A 122 -10.28 11.12 -7.17
CA GLN A 122 -9.37 10.29 -7.96
C GLN A 122 -8.22 9.81 -7.08
N VAL A 123 -7.86 8.53 -7.22
CA VAL A 123 -6.86 7.88 -6.36
C VAL A 123 -5.69 7.38 -7.20
N ILE A 124 -4.47 7.67 -6.76
CA ILE A 124 -3.25 7.03 -7.27
C ILE A 124 -2.98 5.79 -6.43
N VAL A 125 -2.79 4.65 -7.09
CA VAL A 125 -2.59 3.34 -6.46
C VAL A 125 -1.30 2.69 -6.96
N LEU A 126 -0.69 1.86 -6.12
CA LEU A 126 0.38 0.95 -6.52
C LEU A 126 -0.23 -0.42 -6.82
N ALA A 127 -0.05 -0.88 -8.06
CA ALA A 127 -0.31 -2.26 -8.45
C ALA A 127 1.01 -3.03 -8.42
N ILE A 128 1.07 -4.11 -7.65
CA ILE A 128 2.24 -5.00 -7.62
C ILE A 128 1.90 -6.23 -8.47
N PRO A 129 2.70 -6.55 -9.52
CA PRO A 129 2.49 -7.76 -10.31
C PRO A 129 2.65 -9.02 -9.45
N GLU A 130 1.86 -10.05 -9.71
CA GLU A 130 1.90 -11.32 -8.97
C GLU A 130 3.30 -11.97 -8.98
N PRO A 131 3.64 -12.77 -7.95
CA PRO A 131 4.94 -13.46 -7.83
C PRO A 131 5.35 -14.28 -9.07
N GLU A 132 4.38 -14.81 -9.82
CA GLU A 132 4.58 -15.57 -11.05
C GLU A 132 5.20 -14.71 -12.16
N ILE A 133 4.86 -13.41 -12.22
CA ILE A 133 5.45 -12.46 -13.18
C ILE A 133 6.92 -12.23 -12.84
N TYR A 134 7.27 -12.14 -11.55
CA TYR A 134 8.67 -12.10 -11.11
C TYR A 134 9.42 -13.39 -11.44
N ALA A 135 8.78 -14.55 -11.22
CA ALA A 135 9.37 -15.84 -11.55
C ALA A 135 9.65 -15.97 -13.05
N LEU A 136 8.71 -15.54 -13.90
CA LEU A 136 8.87 -15.50 -15.35
C LEU A 136 9.95 -14.50 -15.80
N MET A 137 10.01 -13.31 -15.18
CA MET A 137 11.05 -12.33 -15.47
C MET A 137 12.45 -12.87 -15.10
N LEU A 138 12.60 -13.45 -13.92
CA LEU A 138 13.86 -14.07 -13.47
C LEU A 138 14.24 -15.27 -14.35
N ALA A 139 13.29 -16.12 -14.71
CA ALA A 139 13.50 -17.23 -15.64
C ALA A 139 13.96 -16.73 -17.01
N GLY A 140 13.32 -15.68 -17.54
CA GLY A 140 13.71 -15.03 -18.79
C GLY A 140 15.13 -14.45 -18.74
N LEU A 141 15.48 -13.72 -17.68
CA LEU A 141 16.83 -13.20 -17.47
C LEU A 141 17.86 -14.32 -17.36
N GLY A 142 17.53 -15.41 -16.65
CA GLY A 142 18.35 -16.61 -16.57
C GLY A 142 18.59 -17.25 -17.95
N LEU A 143 17.54 -17.38 -18.76
CA LEU A 143 17.61 -17.87 -20.14
C LEU A 143 18.50 -16.98 -21.02
N ILE A 144 18.35 -15.66 -20.94
CA ILE A 144 19.19 -14.70 -21.68
C ILE A 144 20.66 -14.85 -21.27
N GLY A 145 20.94 -14.91 -19.97
CA GLY A 145 22.29 -15.11 -19.45
C GLY A 145 22.91 -16.42 -19.95
N PHE A 146 22.14 -17.51 -19.94
CA PHE A 146 22.57 -18.80 -20.47
C PHE A 146 22.88 -18.74 -21.97
N MET A 147 22.00 -18.15 -22.77
CA MET A 147 22.20 -18.01 -24.23
C MET A 147 23.45 -17.18 -24.57
N VAL A 148 23.68 -16.08 -23.85
CA VAL A 148 24.87 -15.24 -24.04
C VAL A 148 26.16 -16.00 -23.70
N ARG A 149 26.16 -16.77 -22.61
CA ARG A 149 27.29 -17.61 -22.23
C ARG A 149 27.61 -18.65 -23.31
N ARG A 150 26.58 -19.37 -23.79
CA ARG A 150 26.75 -20.39 -24.84
C ARG A 150 27.31 -19.79 -26.13
N LYS A 151 26.79 -18.64 -26.56
CA LYS A 151 27.27 -17.93 -27.76
C LYS A 151 28.74 -17.48 -27.62
N LYS A 152 29.18 -17.10 -26.42
CA LYS A 152 30.58 -16.72 -26.15
C LYS A 152 31.51 -17.94 -26.23
N GLU A 153 31.10 -19.09 -25.68
CA GLU A 153 31.83 -20.36 -25.76
C GLU A 153 31.96 -20.85 -27.21
N GLU A 154 30.87 -20.83 -27.99
CA GLU A 154 30.87 -21.17 -29.43
C GLU A 154 31.82 -20.28 -30.24
N ASN A 155 31.82 -18.96 -29.98
CA ASN A 155 32.71 -18.02 -30.66
C ASN A 155 34.19 -18.23 -30.29
N LEU A 156 34.49 -18.60 -29.04
CA LEU A 156 35.85 -18.90 -28.58
C LEU A 156 36.41 -20.12 -29.31
N LEU A 157 35.59 -21.18 -29.39
CA LEU A 157 35.93 -22.43 -30.09
C LEU A 157 36.13 -22.20 -31.59
N ARG A 158 35.32 -21.35 -32.23
CA ARG A 158 35.50 -20.97 -33.64
C ARG A 158 36.84 -20.28 -33.88
N ARG A 159 37.22 -19.31 -33.03
CA ARG A 159 38.51 -18.58 -33.14
C ARG A 159 39.72 -19.50 -32.96
N GLN A 160 39.65 -20.47 -32.04
CA GLN A 160 40.73 -21.44 -31.85
C GLN A 160 40.93 -22.35 -33.08
N ARG A 161 39.87 -22.67 -33.82
CA ARG A 161 39.96 -23.48 -35.06
C ARG A 161 40.49 -22.71 -36.27
N THR A 162 40.40 -21.38 -36.29
CA THR A 162 40.85 -20.56 -37.44
C THR A 162 42.37 -20.29 -37.44
N HIS A 163 43.09 -20.59 -36.35
CA HIS A 163 44.54 -20.37 -36.22
C HIS A 163 45.41 -21.61 -36.47
N VAL A 164 44.84 -22.72 -36.95
CA VAL A 164 45.56 -24.00 -37.18
C VAL A 164 45.62 -24.37 -38.68
N VAL A 165 45.74 -23.38 -39.57
CA VAL A 165 45.98 -23.60 -41.02
C VAL A 165 47.16 -22.79 -41.46
#